data_AF-A0A2H9N6G2-F1
#
_entry.id   AF-A0A2H9N6G2-F1
#
_cell.length_a   1.000
_cell.length_b   1.000
_cell.length_c   1.000
_cell.angle_alpha   90.00
_cell.angle_beta   90.00
_cell.angle_gamma   90.00
#
_symmetry.space_group_name_H-M   'P 1'
#
loop_
_entity.id
_entity.type
_entity.pdbx_description
1 polymer ?
#
loop_
_entity_poly.entity_id
_entity_poly.type
_entity_poly.pdbx_seq_one_letter_code
_entity_poly.pdbx_strand_id
1 'polypeptide(L)'
;MKMKSFVVTQFREHNIIILIVVAFIVIFLMLFHIGTSNNKNYLTDNLPKFPEATFNKQDRILIIAPHPDDETLVNSSVIIKGKEAGANVKIMFVTFGEHNTSTLAKFLLFPSPFTSDLLAERRHKESINAAKVLGLSESDLIFLGFPDFGTLKIWDDHFSNKPYMSGMNLHDK
;
A
#
# COMPACT_ATOMS: atom_id res chain seq x y z
N MET A 1 -7.93 39.53 -59.76
CA MET A 1 -9.01 38.58 -59.39
C MET A 1 -8.51 37.30 -58.69
N LYS A 2 -7.39 37.31 -57.95
CA LYS A 2 -6.83 36.10 -57.26
C LYS A 2 -6.93 36.13 -55.72
N MET A 3 -7.20 37.29 -55.12
CA MET A 3 -7.12 37.47 -53.67
C MET A 3 -8.34 36.91 -52.91
N LYS A 4 -9.53 36.91 -53.53
CA LYS A 4 -10.76 36.37 -52.92
C LYS A 4 -10.77 34.84 -52.84
N SER A 5 -10.17 34.12 -53.80
CA SER A 5 -10.16 32.65 -53.75
C SER A 5 -9.18 32.13 -52.70
N PHE A 6 -8.02 32.79 -52.53
CA PHE A 6 -7.01 32.40 -51.54
C PHE A 6 -7.54 32.45 -50.09
N VAL A 7 -8.24 33.54 -49.72
CA VAL A 7 -8.82 33.69 -48.37
C VAL A 7 -9.90 32.63 -48.11
N VAL A 8 -10.74 32.33 -49.10
CA VAL A 8 -11.80 31.30 -48.98
C VAL A 8 -11.19 29.89 -48.85
N THR A 9 -10.14 29.59 -49.60
CA THR A 9 -9.44 28.30 -49.48
C THR A 9 -8.76 28.18 -48.11
N GLN A 10 -8.08 29.22 -47.64
CA GLN A 10 -7.42 29.24 -46.33
C GLN A 10 -8.42 29.10 -45.16
N PHE A 11 -9.58 29.78 -45.24
CA PHE A 11 -10.67 29.61 -44.26
C PHE A 11 -11.24 28.19 -44.27
N ARG A 12 -11.37 27.59 -45.46
CA ARG A 12 -11.87 26.22 -45.61
C ARG A 12 -10.91 25.20 -44.98
N GLU A 13 -9.60 25.38 -45.14
CA GLU A 13 -8.61 24.49 -44.52
C GLU A 13 -8.55 24.61 -42.99
N HIS A 14 -8.68 25.81 -42.43
CA HIS A 14 -8.74 26.00 -40.97
C HIS A 14 -9.98 25.33 -40.37
N ASN A 15 -11.15 25.45 -41.02
CA ASN A 15 -12.36 24.78 -40.58
C ASN A 15 -12.24 23.26 -40.64
N ILE A 16 -11.59 22.71 -41.68
CA ILE A 16 -11.32 21.27 -41.80
C ILE A 16 -10.41 20.79 -40.66
N ILE A 17 -9.35 21.53 -40.34
CA ILE A 17 -8.44 21.18 -39.22
C ILE A 17 -9.20 21.18 -37.89
N ILE A 18 -10.03 22.19 -37.63
CA ILE A 18 -10.84 22.27 -36.40
C ILE A 18 -11.80 21.06 -36.31
N LEU A 19 -12.48 20.72 -37.41
CA LEU A 19 -13.36 19.56 -37.48
C LEU A 19 -12.62 18.24 -37.19
N ILE A 20 -11.41 18.07 -37.73
CA ILE A 20 -10.57 16.90 -37.46
C ILE A 20 -10.20 16.83 -35.98
N VAL A 21 -9.74 17.93 -35.38
CA VAL A 21 -9.36 17.98 -33.97
C VAL A 21 -10.55 17.65 -33.06
N VAL A 22 -11.72 18.22 -33.34
CA VAL A 22 -12.94 17.93 -32.59
C VAL A 22 -13.33 16.45 -32.72
N ALA A 23 -13.26 15.88 -33.93
CA ALA A 23 -13.53 14.45 -34.14
C ALA A 23 -12.57 13.57 -33.34
N PHE A 24 -11.28 13.89 -33.32
CA PHE A 24 -10.29 13.17 -32.51
C PHE A 24 -10.59 13.26 -31.01
N ILE A 25 -10.97 14.43 -30.49
CA ILE A 25 -11.34 14.60 -29.07
C ILE A 25 -12.56 13.76 -28.73
N VAL A 26 -13.60 13.77 -29.59
CA VAL A 26 -14.82 12.98 -29.36
C VAL A 26 -14.51 11.48 -29.37
N ILE A 27 -13.71 11.01 -30.34
CA ILE A 27 -13.28 9.61 -30.41
C ILE A 27 -12.48 9.23 -29.17
N PHE A 28 -11.54 10.08 -28.73
CA PHE A 28 -10.76 9.85 -27.50
C PHE A 28 -11.66 9.73 -26.27
N LEU A 29 -12.62 10.64 -26.10
CA LEU A 29 -13.57 10.60 -24.98
C LEU A 29 -14.48 9.36 -25.02
N MET A 30 -14.92 8.93 -26.21
CA MET A 30 -15.69 7.70 -26.37
C MET A 30 -14.85 6.47 -26.00
N LEU A 31 -13.61 6.36 -26.48
CA LEU A 31 -12.71 5.26 -26.14
C LEU A 31 -12.37 5.24 -24.65
N PHE A 32 -12.16 6.41 -24.03
CA PHE A 32 -11.95 6.54 -22.60
C PHE A 32 -13.17 6.10 -21.78
N HIS A 33 -14.38 6.48 -22.21
CA HIS A 33 -15.61 6.05 -21.56
C HIS A 33 -15.86 4.55 -21.69
N ILE A 34 -15.62 3.96 -22.87
CA ILE A 34 -15.72 2.51 -23.08
C ILE A 34 -14.68 1.76 -22.24
N GLY A 35 -13.45 2.27 -22.17
CA GLY A 35 -12.37 1.70 -21.36
C GLY A 35 -12.67 1.71 -19.86
N THR A 36 -13.35 2.75 -19.37
CA THR A 36 -13.75 2.84 -17.95
C THR A 36 -15.05 2.09 -17.64
N SER A 37 -16.00 2.04 -18.57
CA SER A 37 -17.30 1.36 -18.42
C SER A 37 -17.19 -0.17 -18.46
N ASN A 38 -16.19 -0.72 -19.16
CA ASN A 38 -15.96 -2.16 -19.24
C ASN A 38 -15.22 -2.76 -18.04
N ASN A 39 -14.87 -1.98 -17.02
CA ASN A 39 -14.45 -2.50 -15.71
C ASN A 39 -15.68 -2.98 -14.91
N LYS A 40 -16.46 -3.90 -15.48
CA LYS A 40 -17.25 -4.81 -14.64
C LYS A 40 -16.23 -5.66 -13.90
N ASN A 41 -16.32 -5.68 -12.58
CA ASN A 41 -15.40 -6.40 -11.72
C ASN A 41 -15.61 -7.93 -11.86
N TYR A 42 -15.21 -8.51 -13.00
CA TYR A 42 -15.27 -9.96 -13.23
C TYR A 42 -14.56 -10.76 -12.13
N LEU A 43 -13.59 -10.12 -11.48
CA LEU A 43 -12.86 -10.66 -10.34
C LEU A 43 -13.68 -10.66 -9.04
N THR A 44 -14.63 -9.74 -8.80
CA THR A 44 -15.37 -9.70 -7.52
C THR A 44 -16.66 -10.50 -7.54
N ASP A 45 -17.33 -10.58 -8.69
CA ASP A 45 -18.66 -11.19 -8.78
C ASP A 45 -18.63 -12.72 -8.64
N ASN A 46 -17.46 -13.35 -8.84
CA ASN A 46 -17.27 -14.80 -8.76
C ASN A 46 -16.42 -15.25 -7.56
N LEU A 47 -16.04 -14.34 -6.65
CA LEU A 47 -15.31 -14.76 -5.45
C LEU A 47 -16.26 -15.47 -4.48
N PRO A 48 -15.84 -16.59 -3.87
CA PRO A 48 -16.59 -17.20 -2.80
C PRO A 48 -16.78 -16.17 -1.69
N LYS A 49 -18.05 -15.94 -1.30
CA LYS A 49 -18.37 -15.11 -0.15
C LYS A 49 -17.94 -15.87 1.11
N PHE A 50 -16.86 -15.42 1.73
CA PHE A 50 -16.47 -15.91 3.04
C PHE A 50 -17.47 -15.41 4.09
N PRO A 51 -17.77 -16.21 5.13
CA PRO A 51 -18.59 -15.75 6.24
C PRO A 51 -17.95 -14.52 6.86
N GLU A 52 -18.77 -13.50 7.11
CA GLU A 52 -18.31 -12.27 7.72
C GLU A 52 -17.95 -12.52 9.19
N ALA A 53 -16.74 -12.11 9.59
CA ALA A 53 -16.33 -12.23 10.98
C ALA A 53 -17.18 -11.31 11.86
N THR A 54 -17.77 -11.87 12.92
CA THR A 54 -18.54 -11.14 13.94
C THR A 54 -17.77 -11.12 15.25
N PHE A 55 -17.78 -9.99 15.95
CA PHE A 55 -17.06 -9.81 17.21
C PHE A 55 -18.01 -9.36 18.32
N ASN A 56 -17.61 -9.61 19.56
CA ASN A 56 -18.27 -9.14 20.77
C ASN A 56 -17.25 -8.57 21.78
N LYS A 57 -17.76 -7.95 22.85
CA LYS A 57 -16.92 -7.26 23.86
C LYS A 57 -15.97 -8.19 24.63
N GLN A 58 -16.26 -9.49 24.70
CA GLN A 58 -15.43 -10.48 25.40
C GLN A 58 -14.28 -10.99 24.53
N ASP A 59 -14.30 -10.74 23.23
CA ASP A 59 -13.27 -11.22 22.30
C ASP A 59 -11.93 -10.52 22.52
N ARG A 60 -10.86 -11.28 22.27
CA ARG A 60 -9.47 -10.82 22.28
C ARG A 60 -8.86 -11.15 20.93
N ILE A 61 -8.48 -10.11 20.19
CA ILE A 61 -7.99 -10.21 18.82
C ILE A 61 -6.53 -9.79 18.82
N LEU A 62 -5.65 -10.69 18.39
CA LEU A 62 -4.25 -10.40 18.14
C LEU A 62 -3.97 -10.55 16.65
N ILE A 63 -3.57 -9.46 16.00
CA ILE A 63 -3.12 -9.47 14.61
C ILE A 63 -1.60 -9.54 14.64
N ILE A 64 -1.03 -10.53 13.97
CA ILE A 64 0.41 -10.68 13.84
C ILE A 64 0.77 -10.28 12.40
N ALA A 65 1.44 -9.14 12.27
CA ALA A 65 1.83 -8.55 11.00
C ALA A 65 3.34 -8.70 10.82
N PRO A 66 3.81 -9.26 9.68
CA PRO A 66 5.24 -9.33 9.40
C PRO A 66 5.89 -7.95 9.43
N HIS A 67 5.30 -6.96 8.76
CA HIS A 67 5.80 -5.59 8.67
C HIS A 67 4.74 -4.54 9.02
N PRO A 68 5.16 -3.30 9.33
CA PRO A 68 4.26 -2.16 9.49
C PRO A 68 3.62 -1.73 8.15
N ASP A 69 2.35 -2.07 7.95
CA ASP A 69 1.43 -1.82 6.79
C ASP A 69 0.52 -3.05 6.56
N ASP A 70 1.05 -4.26 6.74
CA ASP A 70 0.36 -5.54 6.56
C ASP A 70 -0.90 -5.65 7.44
N GLU A 71 -0.88 -5.08 8.65
CA GLU A 71 -2.03 -5.04 9.56
C GLU A 71 -3.19 -4.23 8.98
N THR A 72 -2.89 -3.12 8.32
CA THR A 72 -3.89 -2.22 7.75
C THR A 72 -4.37 -2.74 6.39
N LEU A 73 -3.45 -3.18 5.54
CA LEU A 73 -3.75 -3.66 4.18
C LEU A 73 -4.67 -4.88 4.18
N VAL A 74 -4.46 -5.81 5.11
CA VAL A 74 -5.18 -7.08 5.14
C VAL A 74 -6.29 -7.09 6.19
N ASN A 75 -6.08 -6.45 7.35
CA ASN A 75 -6.92 -6.66 8.53
C ASN A 75 -7.69 -5.42 9.01
N SER A 76 -7.69 -4.31 8.26
CA SER A 76 -8.42 -3.08 8.63
C SER A 76 -9.89 -3.34 8.99
N SER A 77 -10.60 -4.17 8.23
CA SER A 77 -12.00 -4.52 8.53
C SER A 77 -12.18 -5.27 9.85
N VAL A 78 -11.26 -6.17 10.18
CA VAL A 78 -11.24 -6.91 11.45
C VAL A 78 -10.97 -5.96 12.62
N ILE A 79 -10.02 -5.04 12.45
CA ILE A 79 -9.67 -4.04 13.47
C ILE A 79 -10.88 -3.16 13.76
N ILE A 80 -11.47 -2.56 12.72
CA ILE A 80 -12.60 -1.63 12.86
C ILE A 80 -13.78 -2.34 13.52
N LYS A 81 -14.20 -3.50 12.99
CA LYS A 81 -15.35 -4.23 13.53
C LYS A 81 -15.11 -4.74 14.95
N GLY A 82 -13.89 -5.21 15.25
CA GLY A 82 -13.52 -5.61 16.60
C GLY A 82 -13.63 -4.44 17.58
N LYS A 83 -13.15 -3.25 17.18
CA LYS A 83 -13.23 -2.03 17.99
C LYS A 83 -14.66 -1.52 18.16
N GLU A 84 -15.47 -1.53 17.11
CA GLU A 84 -16.90 -1.17 17.17
C GLU A 84 -17.69 -2.11 18.09
N ALA A 85 -17.35 -3.40 18.11
CA ALA A 85 -17.92 -4.38 19.03
C ALA A 85 -17.41 -4.27 20.48
N GLY A 86 -16.43 -3.41 20.74
CA GLY A 86 -15.81 -3.22 22.05
C GLY A 86 -14.82 -4.32 22.45
N ALA A 87 -14.35 -5.14 21.50
CA ALA A 87 -13.36 -6.18 21.73
C ALA A 87 -11.98 -5.60 22.09
N ASN A 88 -11.14 -6.41 22.72
CA ASN A 88 -9.73 -6.06 22.93
C ASN A 88 -8.92 -6.42 21.69
N VAL A 89 -8.46 -5.41 20.95
CA VAL A 89 -7.69 -5.59 19.71
C VAL A 89 -6.26 -5.14 19.93
N LYS A 90 -5.29 -5.99 19.58
CA LYS A 90 -3.87 -5.67 19.58
C LYS A 90 -3.22 -6.06 18.25
N ILE A 91 -2.16 -5.35 17.91
CA ILE A 91 -1.33 -5.65 16.74
C ILE A 91 0.09 -5.91 17.21
N MET A 92 0.68 -6.99 16.69
CA MET A 92 2.06 -7.37 16.91
C MET A 92 2.81 -7.34 15.60
N PHE A 93 3.81 -6.46 15.52
CA PHE A 93 4.71 -6.36 14.40
C PHE A 93 5.94 -7.22 14.64
N VAL A 94 6.23 -8.12 13.71
CA VAL A 94 7.38 -9.01 13.81
C VAL A 94 8.68 -8.24 13.57
N THR A 95 8.72 -7.43 12.51
CA THR A 95 9.86 -6.59 12.13
C THR A 95 9.44 -5.13 11.98
N PHE A 96 10.39 -4.22 11.77
CA PHE A 96 10.07 -2.84 11.39
C PHE A 96 9.99 -2.64 9.87
N GLY A 97 10.20 -3.71 9.08
CA GLY A 97 10.20 -3.66 7.63
C GLY A 97 11.31 -2.79 7.07
N GLU A 98 12.45 -2.77 7.74
CA GLU A 98 13.63 -1.97 7.42
C GLU A 98 14.35 -2.42 6.13
N HIS A 99 14.05 -3.61 5.60
CA HIS A 99 14.69 -4.15 4.41
C HIS A 99 13.80 -4.03 3.16
N ASN A 100 13.03 -2.94 3.04
CA ASN A 100 12.35 -2.62 1.79
C ASN A 100 13.34 -1.97 0.79
N THR A 101 14.15 -2.82 0.16
CA THR A 101 15.16 -2.42 -0.84
C THR A 101 14.59 -1.62 -1.99
N SER A 102 13.35 -1.92 -2.42
CA SER A 102 12.68 -1.16 -3.49
C SER A 102 12.35 0.28 -3.09
N THR A 103 12.01 0.51 -1.83
CA THR A 103 11.79 1.86 -1.29
C THR A 103 13.11 2.58 -1.12
N LEU A 104 14.13 1.92 -0.55
CA LEU A 104 15.46 2.52 -0.38
C LEU A 104 16.11 2.89 -1.71
N ALA A 105 16.04 2.02 -2.72
CA ALA A 105 16.61 2.24 -4.05
C ALA A 105 15.99 3.43 -4.81
N LYS A 106 14.76 3.85 -4.45
CA LYS A 106 14.13 5.06 -5.04
C LYS A 106 14.76 6.35 -4.53
N PHE A 107 15.36 6.32 -3.34
CA PHE A 107 15.91 7.51 -2.68
C PHE A 107 17.45 7.48 -2.60
N LEU A 108 18.08 6.31 -2.69
CA LEU A 108 19.51 6.12 -2.46
C LEU A 108 20.08 5.10 -3.45
N LEU A 109 21.19 5.45 -4.11
CA LEU A 109 21.92 4.52 -4.99
C LEU A 109 22.60 3.38 -4.23
N PHE A 110 23.01 3.63 -2.99
CA PHE A 110 23.72 2.67 -2.13
C PHE A 110 23.07 2.65 -0.74
N PRO A 111 22.10 1.77 -0.48
CA PRO A 111 21.54 1.62 0.85
C PRO A 111 22.61 1.17 1.84
N SER A 112 22.57 1.74 3.04
CA SER A 112 23.47 1.40 4.16
C SER A 112 22.64 0.99 5.38
N PRO A 113 23.24 0.31 6.37
CA PRO A 113 22.52 -0.05 7.61
C PRO A 113 21.83 1.15 8.29
N PHE A 114 22.48 2.32 8.29
CA PHE A 114 21.89 3.55 8.82
C PHE A 114 20.58 3.93 8.12
N THR A 115 20.50 3.72 6.81
CA THR A 115 19.29 4.05 6.03
C THR A 115 18.15 3.05 6.29
N SER A 116 18.48 1.80 6.60
CA SER A 116 17.52 0.81 7.09
C SER A 116 16.94 1.23 8.44
N ASP A 117 17.79 1.68 9.38
CA ASP A 117 17.35 2.13 10.72
C ASP A 117 16.42 3.37 10.62
N LEU A 118 16.74 4.32 9.74
CA LEU A 118 15.85 5.45 9.47
C LEU A 118 14.51 5.03 8.88
N LEU A 119 14.51 4.02 8.00
CA LEU A 119 13.29 3.47 7.44
C LEU A 119 12.46 2.75 8.53
N ALA A 120 13.10 1.98 9.41
CA ALA A 120 12.43 1.36 10.56
C ALA A 120 11.73 2.42 11.43
N GLU A 121 12.44 3.49 11.81
CA GLU A 121 11.89 4.56 12.64
C GLU A 121 10.70 5.24 11.97
N ARG A 122 10.80 5.48 10.66
CA ARG A 122 9.72 6.06 9.88
C ARG A 122 8.49 5.14 9.84
N ARG A 123 8.68 3.85 9.50
CA ARG A 123 7.59 2.87 9.42
C ARG A 123 6.95 2.62 10.79
N HIS A 124 7.73 2.68 11.87
CA HIS A 124 7.22 2.65 13.22
C HIS A 124 6.25 3.81 13.47
N LYS A 125 6.64 5.06 13.17
CA LYS A 125 5.75 6.23 13.29
C LYS A 125 4.52 6.13 12.38
N GLU A 126 4.69 5.63 11.16
CA GLU A 126 3.59 5.42 10.21
C GLU A 126 2.55 4.43 10.75
N SER A 127 2.98 3.30 11.32
CA SER A 127 2.06 2.32 11.93
C SER A 127 1.33 2.85 13.16
N ILE A 128 2.00 3.63 14.02
CA ILE A 128 1.32 4.29 15.16
C ILE A 128 0.21 5.21 14.64
N ASN A 129 0.48 5.97 13.57
CA ASN A 129 -0.51 6.86 12.99
C ASN A 129 -1.65 6.11 12.30
N ALA A 130 -1.34 5.03 11.57
CA ALA A 130 -2.35 4.16 10.96
C ALA A 130 -3.27 3.53 12.01
N ALA A 131 -2.69 3.00 13.10
CA ALA A 131 -3.43 2.43 14.21
C ALA A 131 -4.39 3.44 14.85
N LYS A 132 -3.97 4.70 15.04
CA LYS A 132 -4.84 5.78 15.54
C LYS A 132 -6.04 6.02 14.63
N VAL A 133 -5.84 6.01 13.31
CA VAL A 133 -6.95 6.13 12.34
C VAL A 133 -7.93 4.96 12.45
N LEU A 134 -7.44 3.76 12.77
CA LEU A 134 -8.26 2.56 12.98
C LEU A 134 -8.88 2.47 14.40
N GLY A 135 -8.75 3.51 15.23
CA GLY A 135 -9.33 3.56 16.58
C GLY A 135 -8.52 2.85 17.66
N LEU A 136 -7.26 2.51 17.37
CA LEU A 136 -6.32 1.93 18.33
C LEU A 136 -5.42 3.00 18.95
N SER A 137 -4.85 2.68 20.10
CA SER A 137 -3.82 3.48 20.75
C SER A 137 -2.45 2.83 20.61
N GLU A 138 -1.38 3.57 20.92
CA GLU A 138 -0.02 3.02 20.87
C GLU A 138 0.19 1.84 21.84
N SER A 139 -0.52 1.80 22.97
CA SER A 139 -0.47 0.68 23.92
C SER A 139 -1.17 -0.59 23.41
N ASP A 140 -1.87 -0.51 22.27
CA ASP A 140 -2.42 -1.64 21.55
C ASP A 140 -1.43 -2.25 20.55
N LEU A 141 -0.27 -1.62 20.36
CA LEU A 141 0.77 -2.05 19.44
C LEU A 141 1.93 -2.71 20.20
N ILE A 142 2.44 -3.80 19.63
CA ILE A 142 3.58 -4.55 20.15
C ILE A 142 4.60 -4.65 19.03
N PHE A 143 5.79 -4.11 19.24
CA PHE A 143 6.88 -4.19 18.27
C PHE A 143 7.92 -5.18 18.76
N LEU A 144 8.00 -6.34 18.09
CA LEU A 144 8.99 -7.36 18.40
C LEU A 144 10.37 -6.96 17.88
N GLY A 145 10.46 -6.21 16.78
CA GLY A 145 11.72 -5.70 16.25
C GLY A 145 12.73 -6.77 15.87
N PHE A 146 12.26 -7.93 15.41
CA PHE A 146 13.15 -8.91 14.77
C PHE A 146 13.68 -8.36 13.45
N PRO A 147 14.88 -8.78 13.03
CA PRO A 147 15.46 -8.32 11.78
C PRO A 147 14.63 -8.79 10.60
N ASP A 148 14.31 -7.85 9.72
CA ASP A 148 13.67 -8.13 8.45
C ASP A 148 14.54 -9.08 7.60
N PHE A 149 13.91 -10.09 6.98
CA PHE A 149 14.54 -11.28 6.35
C PHE A 149 15.40 -12.17 7.28
N GLY A 150 15.50 -11.88 8.58
CA GLY A 150 16.28 -12.66 9.54
C GLY A 150 15.47 -13.71 10.32
N THR A 151 14.15 -13.61 10.35
CA THR A 151 13.27 -14.46 11.18
C THR A 151 13.40 -15.95 10.92
N LEU A 152 13.50 -16.37 9.65
CA LEU A 152 13.70 -17.78 9.31
C LEU A 152 15.09 -18.29 9.74
N LYS A 153 16.14 -17.48 9.57
CA LYS A 153 17.49 -17.83 10.06
C LYS A 153 17.52 -17.92 11.58
N ILE A 154 16.79 -17.05 12.26
CA ILE A 154 16.62 -17.14 13.71
C ILE A 154 16.02 -18.48 14.07
N TRP A 155 14.94 -18.87 13.40
CA TRP A 155 14.26 -20.14 13.65
C TRP A 155 15.13 -21.37 13.36
N ASP A 156 15.85 -21.38 12.25
CA ASP A 156 16.60 -22.56 11.80
C ASP A 156 17.93 -22.73 12.56
N ASP A 157 18.70 -21.64 12.73
CA ASP A 157 20.11 -21.70 13.14
C ASP A 157 20.39 -21.07 14.51
N HIS A 158 19.49 -20.19 14.98
CA HIS A 158 19.69 -19.35 16.17
C HIS A 158 18.53 -19.41 17.18
N PHE A 159 17.69 -20.45 17.14
CA PHE A 159 16.52 -20.56 18.02
C PHE A 159 16.88 -20.80 19.49
N SER A 160 18.08 -21.33 19.73
CA SER A 160 18.64 -21.53 21.07
C SER A 160 19.44 -20.30 21.54
N ASN A 161 20.29 -20.43 22.55
CA ASN A 161 21.03 -19.29 23.14
C ASN A 161 22.18 -18.76 22.26
N LYS A 162 22.01 -18.71 20.94
CA LYS A 162 22.95 -18.13 19.99
C LYS A 162 22.32 -16.86 19.40
N PRO A 163 22.82 -15.65 19.72
CA PRO A 163 22.26 -14.43 19.15
C PRO A 163 22.41 -14.44 17.62
N TYR A 164 21.45 -13.85 16.92
CA TYR A 164 21.51 -13.62 15.49
C TYR A 164 21.90 -12.16 15.23
N MET A 165 23.00 -11.97 14.52
CA MET A 165 23.44 -10.64 14.10
C MET A 165 22.95 -10.38 12.68
N SER A 166 22.09 -9.37 12.55
CA SER A 166 21.70 -8.86 11.24
C SER A 166 22.89 -8.15 10.59
N GLY A 167 23.15 -8.41 9.32
CA GLY A 167 24.14 -7.64 8.56
C GLY A 167 23.66 -6.24 8.14
N MET A 168 22.44 -5.86 8.50
CA MET A 168 21.72 -4.73 7.88
C MET A 168 21.11 -3.73 8.86
N ASN A 169 21.04 -4.05 10.14
CA ASN A 169 20.71 -3.12 11.22
C ASN A 169 21.71 -3.35 12.36
N LEU A 170 21.95 -2.34 13.19
CA LEU A 170 22.90 -2.42 14.31
C LEU A 170 22.32 -3.12 15.55
N HIS A 171 21.19 -3.83 15.40
CA HIS A 171 20.41 -4.35 16.50
C HIS A 171 20.56 -5.87 16.61
N ASP A 172 21.21 -6.30 17.69
CA ASP A 172 21.39 -7.71 18.05
C ASP A 172 20.08 -8.24 18.68
N LYS A 173 19.62 -9.43 18.26
CA LYS A 173 18.53 -10.17 18.92
C LYS A 173 18.80 -11.67 19.05
#